data_AF-A0AAD6K8W3-F1
#
_entry.id   AF-A0AAD6K8W3-F1
#
_cell.length_a   1.000
_cell.length_b   1.000
_cell.length_c   1.000
_cell.angle_alpha   90.00
_cell.angle_beta   90.00
_cell.angle_gamma   90.00
#
_symmetry.space_group_name_H-M   'P 1'
#
loop_
_entity.id
_entity.type
_entity.pdbx_description
1 polymer ?
#
loop_
_entity_poly.entity_id
_entity_poly.type
_entity_poly.pdbx_seq_one_letter_code
_entity_poly.pdbx_strand_id
1 'polypeptide(L)'
;MLRCPDPSCQASVGQDMINLLAPGGDKDKYSRYLLRSYIEDNRKTKWCPAPGCEYAIDFAAGSGSFDVSCLCSHNFCWNCVEEAHRPVDCGTVTKWILKNSAESENMNWILANSKPCPKCKRPIEKNQGCMHMTCTPPCKFEFCWLCLGAWSDHGERTGGFYACNRYEAAKQEGAYDESERRREMAKNSLERYTHYYERWASNQSSRQKALADLHQMQTVHLEKLSDIHCTPESQLKFITEAWLQIVECRRVLKWTYAYGFYLHEHEQAKRQFFEYLQGEAESGLERLHQCAEKELQQFIAADGPSKEFDEFRTKLAGLTSVTKKLFREPGQSIREWPSRCGFSWCLQQDHELKKCRCQQRERQQGKGW
;
A
#
# COMPACT_ATOMS: atom_id res chain seq x y z
N MET A 1 13.47 4.13 -37.75
CA MET A 1 13.12 4.58 -39.13
C MET A 1 13.72 3.60 -40.13
N LEU A 2 12.92 3.07 -41.07
CA LEU A 2 13.40 2.12 -42.10
C LEU A 2 14.22 2.84 -43.17
N ARG A 3 15.24 2.15 -43.71
CA ARG A 3 16.14 2.68 -44.76
C ARG A 3 16.10 1.78 -45.99
N CYS A 4 16.61 2.31 -47.09
CA CYS A 4 16.85 1.54 -48.31
C CYS A 4 17.65 0.26 -47.99
N PRO A 5 17.28 -0.90 -48.56
CA PRO A 5 18.00 -2.15 -48.34
C PRO A 5 19.38 -2.19 -49.01
N ASP A 6 19.67 -1.29 -49.95
CA ASP A 6 21.01 -1.12 -50.51
C ASP A 6 21.94 -0.48 -49.46
N PRO A 7 23.02 -1.16 -49.01
CA PRO A 7 23.91 -0.64 -47.97
C PRO A 7 24.61 0.68 -48.33
N SER A 8 24.76 0.99 -49.61
CA SER A 8 25.37 2.24 -50.10
C SER A 8 24.39 3.42 -50.06
N CYS A 9 23.09 3.16 -49.96
CA CYS A 9 22.03 4.14 -49.96
C CYS A 9 21.52 4.43 -48.53
N GLN A 10 21.50 5.69 -48.14
CA GLN A 10 21.03 6.12 -46.81
C GLN A 10 19.60 6.70 -46.83
N ALA A 11 18.88 6.59 -47.96
CA ALA A 11 17.53 7.10 -48.10
C ALA A 11 16.57 6.43 -47.12
N SER A 12 15.70 7.24 -46.51
CA SER A 12 14.63 6.76 -45.62
C SER A 12 13.43 6.26 -46.42
N VAL A 13 12.78 5.22 -45.91
CA VAL A 13 11.52 4.73 -46.45
C VAL A 13 10.37 5.46 -45.77
N GLY A 14 9.63 6.25 -46.55
CA GLY A 14 8.46 7.01 -46.09
C GLY A 14 7.25 6.12 -45.81
N GLN A 15 6.32 6.64 -45.00
CA GLN A 15 5.06 5.96 -44.66
C GLN A 15 4.20 5.70 -45.91
N ASP A 16 4.26 6.59 -46.89
CA ASP A 16 3.61 6.45 -48.21
C ASP A 16 4.04 5.16 -48.93
N MET A 17 5.34 4.88 -48.95
CA MET A 17 5.89 3.69 -49.61
C MET A 17 5.53 2.40 -48.84
N ILE A 18 5.50 2.44 -47.50
CA ILE A 18 5.01 1.33 -46.68
C ILE A 18 3.51 1.10 -46.92
N ASN A 19 2.71 2.16 -46.98
CA ASN A 19 1.28 2.09 -47.24
C ASN A 19 0.97 1.53 -48.63
N LEU A 20 1.86 1.72 -49.61
CA LEU A 20 1.72 1.20 -50.96
C LEU A 20 2.16 -0.26 -51.08
N LEU A 21 3.31 -0.61 -50.49
CA LEU A 21 4.01 -1.88 -50.78
C LEU A 21 3.81 -2.98 -49.72
N ALA A 22 3.49 -2.63 -48.47
CA ALA A 22 3.39 -3.62 -47.41
C ALA A 22 2.01 -4.31 -47.37
N PRO A 23 1.92 -5.57 -46.91
CA PRO A 23 0.66 -6.22 -46.54
C PRO A 23 -0.03 -5.51 -45.36
N GLY A 24 -1.35 -5.69 -45.19
CA GLY A 24 -2.13 -5.00 -44.16
C GLY A 24 -1.56 -5.12 -42.73
N GLY A 25 -1.24 -6.34 -42.27
CA GLY A 25 -0.69 -6.54 -40.93
C GLY A 25 0.68 -5.86 -40.70
N ASP A 26 1.49 -5.72 -41.75
CA ASP A 26 2.78 -5.03 -41.69
C ASP A 26 2.63 -3.51 -41.68
N LYS A 27 1.60 -2.96 -42.34
CA LYS A 27 1.25 -1.52 -42.26
C LYS A 27 0.88 -1.13 -40.84
N ASP A 28 0.06 -1.94 -40.16
CA ASP A 28 -0.34 -1.69 -38.78
C ASP A 28 0.87 -1.77 -37.85
N LYS A 29 1.74 -2.75 -38.08
CA LYS A 29 2.99 -2.92 -37.35
C LYS A 29 3.93 -1.72 -37.52
N TYR A 30 4.14 -1.25 -38.76
CA TYR A 30 4.96 -0.06 -39.03
C TYR A 30 4.38 1.20 -38.36
N SER A 31 3.06 1.42 -38.51
CA SER A 31 2.37 2.57 -37.90
C SER A 31 2.52 2.56 -36.37
N ARG A 32 2.37 1.38 -35.74
CA ARG A 32 2.60 1.22 -34.30
C ARG A 32 4.03 1.56 -33.89
N TYR A 33 5.05 1.08 -34.63
CA TYR A 33 6.45 1.40 -34.33
C TYR A 33 6.80 2.87 -34.57
N LEU A 34 6.23 3.49 -35.60
CA LEU A 34 6.44 4.91 -35.88
C LEU A 34 5.88 5.78 -34.76
N LEU A 35 4.64 5.51 -34.35
CA LEU A 35 4.01 6.18 -33.21
C LEU A 35 4.79 5.93 -31.91
N ARG A 36 5.26 4.70 -31.70
CA ARG A 36 6.10 4.33 -30.55
C ARG A 36 7.37 5.15 -30.46
N SER A 37 8.12 5.23 -31.56
CA SER A 37 9.34 6.05 -31.65
C SER A 37 9.06 7.52 -31.37
N TYR A 38 7.99 8.07 -31.96
CA TYR A 38 7.62 9.47 -31.75
C TYR A 38 7.33 9.81 -30.28
N ILE A 39 6.63 8.92 -29.57
CA ILE A 39 6.31 9.10 -28.16
C ILE A 39 7.55 8.89 -27.27
N GLU A 40 8.40 7.91 -27.58
CA GLU A 40 9.65 7.65 -26.84
C GLU A 40 10.65 8.81 -26.97
N ASP A 41 10.65 9.53 -28.10
CA ASP A 41 11.50 10.71 -28.32
C ASP A 41 10.97 12.00 -27.63
N ASN A 42 9.70 12.02 -27.21
CA ASN A 42 9.09 13.19 -26.57
C ASN A 42 9.17 13.11 -25.04
N ARG A 43 9.85 14.09 -24.43
CA ARG A 43 10.06 14.18 -22.97
C ARG A 43 8.77 14.35 -22.14
N LYS A 44 7.68 14.83 -22.76
CA LYS A 44 6.39 15.05 -22.08
C LYS A 44 5.42 13.90 -22.24
N THR A 45 5.70 12.91 -23.09
CA THR A 45 4.81 11.76 -23.31
C THR A 45 5.51 10.45 -22.99
N LYS A 46 4.81 9.50 -22.37
CA LYS A 46 5.33 8.15 -22.13
C LYS A 46 4.25 7.11 -22.33
N TRP A 47 4.65 5.95 -22.82
CA TRP A 47 3.80 4.76 -22.87
C TRP A 47 3.47 4.28 -21.46
N CYS A 48 2.24 3.79 -21.29
CA CYS A 48 1.88 3.04 -20.10
C CYS A 48 2.70 1.74 -20.04
N PRO A 49 3.34 1.40 -18.92
CA PRO A 49 4.14 0.17 -18.80
C PRO A 49 3.28 -1.09 -18.58
N ALA A 50 1.95 -0.97 -18.44
CA ALA A 50 1.07 -2.11 -18.23
C ALA A 50 1.09 -3.06 -19.43
N PRO A 51 1.25 -4.39 -19.21
CA PRO A 51 1.21 -5.37 -20.29
C PRO A 51 -0.08 -5.27 -21.11
N GLY A 52 0.04 -5.18 -22.44
CA GLY A 52 -1.10 -5.08 -23.36
C GLY A 52 -1.76 -3.70 -23.43
N CYS A 53 -1.28 -2.70 -22.69
CA CYS A 53 -1.79 -1.33 -22.77
C CYS A 53 -1.11 -0.55 -23.90
N GLU A 54 -1.91 0.06 -24.78
CA GLU A 54 -1.43 0.92 -25.88
C GLU A 54 -1.75 2.41 -25.62
N TYR A 55 -2.02 2.80 -24.39
CA TYR A 55 -2.21 4.22 -24.05
C TYR A 55 -0.87 4.90 -23.77
N ALA A 56 -0.74 6.13 -24.25
CA ALA A 56 0.33 7.05 -23.87
C ALA A 56 -0.23 8.16 -22.98
N ILE A 57 0.57 8.59 -22.01
CA ILE A 57 0.22 9.66 -21.08
C ILE A 57 1.03 10.90 -21.46
N ASP A 58 0.34 12.03 -21.60
CA ASP A 58 0.95 13.36 -21.69
C ASP A 58 1.05 13.98 -20.29
N PHE A 59 2.25 14.36 -19.90
CA PHE A 59 2.58 14.86 -18.57
C PHE A 59 2.80 16.37 -18.59
N ALA A 60 1.81 17.08 -18.05
CA ALA A 60 1.93 18.49 -17.75
C ALA A 60 2.85 18.71 -16.53
N ALA A 61 4.10 19.11 -16.79
CA ALA A 61 5.03 19.50 -15.74
C ALA A 61 4.45 20.63 -14.87
N GLY A 62 4.62 20.54 -13.55
CA GLY A 62 4.15 21.56 -12.59
C GLY A 62 3.01 21.11 -11.66
N SER A 63 2.45 19.90 -11.85
CA SER A 63 1.40 19.33 -10.98
C SER A 63 1.87 19.01 -9.55
N GLY A 64 3.16 19.15 -9.27
CA GLY A 64 3.77 18.73 -8.03
C GLY A 64 3.77 17.21 -7.83
N SER A 65 3.13 16.39 -8.65
CA SER A 65 3.08 14.93 -8.51
C SER A 65 3.73 14.24 -9.71
N PHE A 66 4.57 13.24 -9.45
CA PHE A 66 5.12 12.36 -10.51
C PHE A 66 4.32 11.07 -10.65
N ASP A 67 3.39 10.78 -9.75
CA ASP A 67 2.52 9.61 -9.84
C ASP A 67 1.44 9.92 -10.87
N VAL A 68 1.33 9.07 -11.89
CA VAL A 68 0.39 9.21 -13.01
C VAL A 68 -0.52 7.99 -13.11
N SER A 69 -1.75 8.22 -13.56
CA SER A 69 -2.76 7.19 -13.76
C SER A 69 -3.10 7.07 -15.24
N CYS A 70 -3.04 5.85 -15.76
CA CYS A 70 -3.48 5.54 -17.10
C CYS A 70 -5.00 5.29 -17.14
N LEU A 71 -5.63 5.42 -18.31
CA LEU A 71 -7.02 5.02 -18.55
C LEU A 71 -7.25 3.51 -18.36
N CYS A 72 -6.19 2.68 -18.48
CA CYS A 72 -6.26 1.27 -18.10
C CYS A 72 -6.19 1.02 -16.57
N SER A 73 -6.28 2.08 -15.77
CA SER A 73 -6.17 2.07 -14.30
C SER A 73 -4.79 1.71 -13.74
N HIS A 74 -3.77 1.56 -14.61
CA HIS A 74 -2.40 1.36 -14.15
C HIS A 74 -1.79 2.65 -13.61
N ASN A 75 -1.20 2.59 -12.42
CA ASN A 75 -0.61 3.72 -11.71
C ASN A 75 0.91 3.53 -11.56
N PHE A 76 1.68 4.46 -12.10
CA PHE A 76 3.14 4.39 -12.08
C PHE A 76 3.78 5.75 -11.86
N CYS A 77 5.06 5.76 -11.49
CA CYS A 77 5.84 6.97 -11.37
C CYS A 77 6.37 7.41 -12.74
N TRP A 78 6.08 8.64 -13.12
CA TRP A 78 6.58 9.25 -14.35
C TRP A 78 8.11 9.21 -14.45
N ASN A 79 8.83 9.34 -13.34
CA ASN A 79 10.29 9.45 -13.36
C ASN A 79 10.99 8.10 -13.53
N CYS A 80 10.64 7.09 -12.73
CA CYS A 80 11.32 5.79 -12.75
C CYS A 80 10.52 4.65 -13.39
N VAL A 81 9.26 4.89 -13.79
CA VAL A 81 8.35 3.90 -14.44
C VAL A 81 7.94 2.73 -13.53
N GLU A 82 8.50 2.65 -12.33
CA GLU A 82 8.02 1.76 -11.27
C GLU A 82 6.59 2.11 -10.84
N GLU A 83 5.96 1.18 -10.13
CA GLU A 83 4.67 1.41 -9.48
C GLU A 83 4.65 2.75 -8.74
N ALA A 84 3.51 3.46 -8.79
CA ALA A 84 3.31 4.71 -8.08
C ALA A 84 3.75 4.52 -6.61
N HIS A 85 4.74 5.30 -6.19
CA HIS A 85 5.47 5.04 -4.96
C HIS A 85 5.48 6.24 -4.03
N ARG A 86 4.55 7.19 -4.20
CA ARG A 86 4.30 8.14 -3.12
C ARG A 86 3.98 7.37 -1.85
N PRO A 87 4.70 7.67 -0.78
CA PRO A 87 5.31 8.97 -0.54
C PRO A 87 6.85 9.01 -0.66
N VAL A 88 7.46 7.93 -1.15
CA VAL A 88 8.90 7.69 -1.18
C VAL A 88 9.51 8.20 -2.49
N ASP A 89 10.79 8.61 -2.47
CA ASP A 89 11.50 9.04 -3.66
C ASP A 89 11.99 7.85 -4.53
N CYS A 90 12.24 8.11 -5.82
CA CYS A 90 12.68 7.08 -6.76
C CYS A 90 14.01 6.42 -6.37
N GLY A 91 14.90 7.15 -5.68
CA GLY A 91 16.20 6.63 -5.26
C GLY A 91 16.06 5.55 -4.18
N THR A 92 15.23 5.81 -3.17
CA THR A 92 14.91 4.82 -2.12
C THR A 92 14.20 3.60 -2.70
N VAL A 93 13.27 3.79 -3.64
CA VAL A 93 12.59 2.69 -4.35
C VAL A 93 13.58 1.81 -5.11
N THR A 94 14.49 2.43 -5.88
CA THR A 94 15.52 1.71 -6.64
C THR A 94 16.41 0.88 -5.72
N LYS A 95 16.85 1.45 -4.59
CA LYS A 95 17.65 0.73 -3.58
C LYS A 95 16.89 -0.47 -3.00
N TRP A 96 15.61 -0.29 -2.67
CA TRP A 96 14.78 -1.35 -2.11
C TRP A 96 14.55 -2.50 -3.10
N ILE A 97 14.21 -2.20 -4.36
CA ILE A 97 14.03 -3.21 -5.41
C ILE A 97 15.33 -3.99 -5.64
N LEU A 98 16.46 -3.28 -5.77
CA LEU A 98 17.77 -3.92 -5.93
C LEU A 98 18.11 -4.83 -4.75
N LYS A 99 17.86 -4.38 -3.52
CA LYS A 99 18.07 -5.21 -2.32
C LYS A 99 17.22 -6.48 -2.38
N ASN A 100 15.92 -6.37 -2.66
CA ASN A 100 15.04 -7.54 -2.70
C ASN A 100 15.46 -8.55 -3.78
N SER A 101 15.97 -8.07 -4.92
CA SER A 101 16.47 -8.93 -6.01
C SER A 101 17.78 -9.65 -5.68
N ALA A 102 18.56 -9.13 -4.73
CA ALA A 102 19.78 -9.77 -4.26
C ALA A 102 19.53 -10.86 -3.20
N GLU A 103 18.34 -10.89 -2.61
CA GLU A 103 17.94 -11.88 -1.60
C GLU A 103 17.25 -13.09 -2.28
N SER A 104 17.24 -14.26 -1.63
CA SER A 104 16.68 -15.48 -2.23
C SER A 104 15.16 -15.38 -2.47
N GLU A 105 14.73 -15.56 -3.72
CA GLU A 105 13.30 -15.56 -4.10
C GLU A 105 12.49 -16.59 -3.30
N ASN A 106 13.06 -17.77 -3.05
CA ASN A 106 12.42 -18.81 -2.24
C ASN A 106 12.24 -18.38 -0.77
N MET A 107 13.23 -17.70 -0.20
CA MET A 107 13.13 -17.16 1.17
C MET A 107 12.08 -16.05 1.22
N ASN A 108 12.12 -15.14 0.25
CA ASN A 108 11.18 -14.05 0.08
C ASN A 108 9.72 -14.55 -0.05
N TRP A 109 9.50 -15.67 -0.75
CA TRP A 109 8.17 -16.27 -0.89
C TRP A 109 7.67 -16.89 0.41
N ILE A 110 8.52 -17.65 1.12
CA ILE A 110 8.17 -18.28 2.40
C ILE A 110 7.76 -17.22 3.43
N LEU A 111 8.55 -16.15 3.55
CA LEU A 111 8.28 -15.03 4.47
C LEU A 111 6.94 -14.33 4.17
N ALA A 112 6.55 -14.24 2.91
CA ALA A 112 5.36 -13.50 2.50
C ALA A 112 4.06 -14.30 2.63
N ASN A 113 4.08 -15.62 2.42
CA ASN A 113 2.86 -16.39 2.15
C ASN A 113 2.49 -17.44 3.21
N SER A 114 3.42 -17.86 4.07
CA SER A 114 3.18 -18.96 5.00
C SER A 114 3.68 -18.64 6.42
N LYS A 115 2.77 -18.70 7.41
CA LYS A 115 3.13 -18.56 8.83
C LYS A 115 2.39 -19.59 9.70
N PRO A 116 3.00 -20.10 10.79
CA PRO A 116 2.32 -20.98 11.73
C PRO A 116 1.38 -20.20 12.65
N CYS A 117 0.22 -20.77 12.99
CA CYS A 117 -0.67 -20.22 14.01
C CYS A 117 0.08 -20.05 15.34
N PRO A 118 0.05 -18.88 16.00
CA PRO A 118 0.76 -18.66 17.25
C PRO A 118 0.30 -19.60 18.38
N LYS A 119 -0.99 -19.99 18.39
CA LYS A 119 -1.59 -20.83 19.43
C LYS A 119 -1.43 -22.34 19.17
N CYS A 120 -1.73 -22.83 17.97
CA CYS A 120 -1.75 -24.27 17.66
C CYS A 120 -0.65 -24.75 16.70
N LYS A 121 0.18 -23.83 16.19
CA LYS A 121 1.29 -24.09 15.26
C LYS A 121 0.92 -24.69 13.90
N ARG A 122 -0.38 -24.89 13.60
CA ARG A 122 -0.85 -25.28 12.27
C ARG A 122 -0.38 -24.26 11.22
N PRO A 123 0.17 -24.69 10.07
CA PRO A 123 0.54 -23.77 9.00
C PRO A 123 -0.71 -23.07 8.45
N ILE A 124 -0.60 -21.76 8.24
CA ILE A 124 -1.64 -20.91 7.68
C ILE A 124 -1.07 -20.23 6.44
N GLU A 125 -1.77 -20.39 5.33
CA GLU A 125 -1.56 -19.61 4.11
C GLU A 125 -2.47 -18.38 4.14
N LYS A 126 -1.93 -17.24 3.72
CA LYS A 126 -2.69 -15.98 3.71
C LYS A 126 -3.66 -15.94 2.53
N ASN A 127 -4.96 -16.02 2.81
CA ASN A 127 -6.03 -15.98 1.80
C ASN A 127 -6.99 -14.79 1.92
N GLN A 128 -6.80 -13.93 2.93
CA GLN A 128 -7.59 -12.73 3.19
C GLN A 128 -6.74 -11.47 3.01
N GLY A 129 -7.41 -10.36 2.71
CA GLY A 129 -6.79 -9.05 2.53
C GLY A 129 -6.48 -8.36 3.86
N CYS A 130 -7.32 -8.49 4.88
CA CYS A 130 -7.10 -7.87 6.19
C CYS A 130 -5.98 -8.57 6.99
N MET A 131 -5.24 -7.81 7.81
CA MET A 131 -4.23 -8.37 8.72
C MET A 131 -4.85 -9.12 9.91
N HIS A 132 -6.16 -8.96 10.15
CA HIS A 132 -6.91 -9.69 11.15
C HIS A 132 -7.20 -11.12 10.68
N MET A 133 -6.43 -12.08 11.17
CA MET A 133 -6.63 -13.49 10.83
C MET A 133 -7.28 -14.27 11.96
N THR A 134 -8.17 -15.19 11.59
CA THR A 134 -8.83 -16.12 12.50
C THR A 134 -8.42 -17.54 12.12
N CYS A 135 -7.77 -18.26 13.03
CA CYS A 135 -7.33 -19.63 12.78
C CYS A 135 -8.54 -20.56 12.55
N THR A 136 -8.43 -21.48 11.59
CA THR A 136 -9.50 -22.43 11.27
C THR A 136 -9.86 -23.34 12.46
N PRO A 137 -11.12 -23.81 12.57
CA PRO A 137 -11.53 -24.74 13.62
C PRO A 137 -10.61 -25.97 13.73
N PRO A 138 -10.41 -26.50 14.95
CA PRO A 138 -11.06 -26.11 16.21
C PRO A 138 -10.41 -24.93 16.96
N CYS A 139 -9.34 -24.31 16.44
CA CYS A 139 -8.54 -23.35 17.20
C CYS A 139 -9.20 -21.98 17.39
N LYS A 140 -9.77 -21.40 16.32
CA LYS A 140 -10.48 -20.10 16.31
C LYS A 140 -9.74 -18.91 16.94
N PHE A 141 -8.42 -18.99 17.10
CA PHE A 141 -7.63 -17.89 17.66
C PHE A 141 -7.51 -16.74 16.66
N GLU A 142 -7.74 -15.52 17.14
CA GLU A 142 -7.64 -14.28 16.35
C GLU A 142 -6.31 -13.58 16.62
N PHE A 143 -5.57 -13.30 15.55
CA PHE A 143 -4.22 -12.76 15.64
C PHE A 143 -3.89 -11.84 14.47
N CYS A 144 -2.85 -11.03 14.65
CA CYS A 144 -2.30 -10.18 13.61
C CYS A 144 -1.31 -10.97 12.74
N TRP A 145 -1.48 -10.95 11.42
CA TRP A 145 -0.60 -11.66 10.49
C TRP A 145 0.88 -11.20 10.55
N LEU A 146 1.12 -9.93 10.88
CA LEU A 146 2.47 -9.37 10.90
C LEU A 146 3.26 -9.85 12.11
N CYS A 147 2.78 -9.58 13.32
CA CYS A 147 3.51 -9.86 14.56
C CYS A 147 3.14 -11.21 15.23
N LEU A 148 2.09 -11.90 14.75
CA LEU A 148 1.54 -13.11 15.36
C LEU A 148 1.02 -12.92 16.80
N GLY A 149 0.90 -11.68 17.27
CA GLY A 149 0.27 -11.33 18.55
C GLY A 149 -1.25 -11.42 18.50
N ALA A 150 -1.89 -11.50 19.67
CA ALA A 150 -3.34 -11.55 19.76
C ALA A 150 -3.97 -10.28 19.14
N TRP A 151 -5.07 -10.45 18.40
CA TRP A 151 -5.73 -9.31 17.78
C TRP A 151 -6.30 -8.32 18.81
N SER A 152 -6.74 -8.83 19.98
CA SER A 152 -7.17 -8.03 21.13
C SER A 152 -6.12 -7.03 21.61
N ASP A 153 -4.85 -7.34 21.40
CA ASP A 153 -3.71 -6.52 21.83
C ASP A 153 -3.35 -5.45 20.80
N HIS A 154 -4.15 -5.27 19.73
CA HIS A 154 -3.99 -4.20 18.75
C HIS A 154 -4.92 -3.00 19.05
N GLY A 155 -5.26 -2.77 20.32
CA GLY A 155 -6.03 -1.62 20.79
C GLY A 155 -5.17 -0.49 21.36
N GLU A 156 -5.79 0.66 21.68
CA GLU A 156 -5.11 1.86 22.22
C GLU A 156 -4.32 1.58 23.52
N ARG A 157 -4.74 0.57 24.30
CA ARG A 157 -4.21 0.27 25.64
C ARG A 157 -2.86 -0.44 25.64
N THR A 158 -2.46 -1.05 24.53
CA THR A 158 -1.28 -1.91 24.39
C THR A 158 -0.21 -1.31 23.47
N GLY A 159 -0.40 -0.06 23.04
CA GLY A 159 0.43 0.55 21.99
C GLY A 159 0.03 0.13 20.58
N GLY A 160 -1.00 -0.71 20.42
CA GLY A 160 -1.66 -1.02 19.16
C GLY A 160 -0.71 -1.35 17.99
N PHE A 161 -1.06 -0.85 16.82
CA PHE A 161 -0.25 -1.00 15.60
C PHE A 161 1.11 -0.29 15.67
N TYR A 162 1.26 0.74 16.52
CA TYR A 162 2.54 1.41 16.75
C TYR A 162 3.58 0.49 17.42
N ALA A 163 3.16 -0.33 18.39
CA ALA A 163 4.05 -1.35 18.95
C ALA A 163 4.36 -2.47 17.95
N CYS A 164 3.41 -2.80 17.07
CA CYS A 164 3.53 -3.86 16.07
C CYS A 164 4.50 -3.51 14.92
N ASN A 165 4.54 -2.25 14.48
CA ASN A 165 5.37 -1.84 13.34
C ASN A 165 6.83 -1.50 13.72
N ARG A 166 7.08 -1.20 15.00
CA ARG A 166 8.41 -0.87 15.51
C ARG A 166 9.37 -2.06 15.41
N TYR A 167 10.55 -1.82 14.85
CA TYR A 167 11.66 -2.77 14.94
C TYR A 167 12.48 -2.50 16.20
N GLU A 168 12.45 -3.43 17.15
CA GLU A 168 13.33 -3.45 18.32
C GLU A 168 14.54 -4.34 18.04
N ALA A 169 15.73 -3.73 17.92
CA ALA A 169 16.96 -4.50 17.83
C ALA A 169 17.18 -5.25 19.15
N ALA A 170 17.57 -6.52 19.10
CA ALA A 170 18.01 -7.25 20.28
C ALA A 170 19.25 -6.55 20.86
N LYS A 171 19.09 -5.83 21.98
CA LYS A 171 20.24 -5.33 22.75
C LYS A 171 20.85 -6.48 23.52
N GLN A 172 21.99 -7.00 23.07
CA GLN A 172 22.90 -7.71 23.95
C GLN A 172 24.14 -6.83 24.19
N GLU A 173 24.23 -6.26 25.39
CA GLU A 173 25.48 -5.69 25.91
C GLU A 173 26.35 -6.86 26.40
N GLY A 174 27.41 -7.15 25.66
CA GLY A 174 28.38 -8.20 25.97
C GLY A 174 29.70 -7.97 25.25
N ALA A 175 30.80 -8.45 25.83
CA ALA A 175 32.12 -8.44 25.19
C ALA A 175 32.21 -9.62 24.21
N TYR A 176 31.89 -9.36 22.94
CA TYR A 176 32.04 -10.32 21.86
C TYR A 176 33.43 -10.19 21.23
N ASP A 177 33.97 -11.30 20.72
CA ASP A 177 35.11 -11.22 19.79
C ASP A 177 34.68 -10.65 18.42
N GLU A 178 35.66 -10.30 17.58
CA GLU A 178 35.39 -9.67 16.27
C GLU A 178 34.60 -10.58 15.32
N SER A 179 34.75 -11.91 15.44
CA SER A 179 34.07 -12.87 14.59
C SER A 179 32.59 -13.04 15.00
N GLU A 180 32.32 -13.05 16.30
CA GLU A 180 30.98 -13.07 16.88
C GLU A 180 30.25 -11.75 16.62
N ARG A 181 30.94 -10.60 16.78
CA ARG A 181 30.41 -9.29 16.35
C ARG A 181 29.97 -9.31 14.90
N ARG A 182 30.79 -9.87 14.00
CA ARG A 182 30.47 -9.91 12.57
C ARG A 182 29.26 -10.81 12.28
N ARG A 183 29.14 -11.97 12.93
CA ARG A 183 27.97 -12.87 12.81
C ARG A 183 26.71 -12.19 13.34
N GLU A 184 26.79 -11.54 14.50
CA GLU A 184 25.65 -10.85 15.09
C GLU A 184 25.22 -9.63 14.27
N MET A 185 26.16 -8.86 13.73
CA MET A 185 25.84 -7.77 12.79
C MET A 185 25.15 -8.28 11.52
N ALA A 186 25.61 -9.41 10.97
CA ALA A 186 24.97 -10.03 9.81
C ALA A 186 23.55 -10.52 10.12
N LYS A 187 23.37 -11.16 11.30
CA LYS A 187 22.06 -11.60 11.79
C LYS A 187 21.11 -10.43 12.03
N ASN A 188 21.53 -9.38 12.73
CA ASN A 188 20.74 -8.18 12.98
C ASN A 188 20.34 -7.47 11.67
N SER A 189 21.25 -7.43 10.69
CA SER A 189 20.97 -6.90 9.35
C SER A 189 19.89 -7.71 8.62
N LEU A 190 19.96 -9.04 8.70
CA LEU A 190 18.98 -9.95 8.10
C LEU A 190 17.62 -9.87 8.81
N GLU A 191 17.58 -9.83 10.14
CA GLU A 191 16.37 -9.69 10.92
C GLU A 191 15.67 -8.35 10.64
N ARG A 192 16.43 -7.26 10.58
CA ARG A 192 15.91 -5.95 10.19
C ARG A 192 15.32 -6.01 8.77
N TYR A 193 16.05 -6.57 7.80
CA TYR A 193 15.52 -6.73 6.44
C TYR A 193 14.21 -7.52 6.45
N THR A 194 14.18 -8.65 7.15
CA THR A 194 13.01 -9.54 7.25
C THR A 194 11.80 -8.78 7.80
N HIS A 195 11.97 -8.00 8.87
CA HIS A 195 10.91 -7.19 9.48
C HIS A 195 10.24 -6.24 8.49
N TYR A 196 11.04 -5.48 7.73
CA TYR A 196 10.53 -4.51 6.77
C TYR A 196 10.01 -5.18 5.50
N TYR A 197 10.67 -6.24 5.04
CA TYR A 197 10.28 -6.99 3.85
C TYR A 197 8.94 -7.69 4.02
N GLU A 198 8.70 -8.38 5.13
CA GLU A 198 7.41 -9.05 5.39
C GLU A 198 6.24 -8.07 5.35
N ARG A 199 6.42 -6.87 5.90
CA ARG A 199 5.36 -5.84 5.95
C ARG A 199 5.15 -5.17 4.60
N TRP A 200 6.22 -4.96 3.84
CA TRP A 200 6.16 -4.51 2.45
C TRP A 200 5.41 -5.53 1.56
N ALA A 201 5.81 -6.80 1.63
CA ALA A 201 5.23 -7.88 0.84
C ALA A 201 3.78 -8.17 1.25
N SER A 202 3.48 -8.14 2.55
CA SER A 202 2.11 -8.34 3.05
C SER A 202 1.16 -7.25 2.56
N ASN A 203 1.59 -5.97 2.55
CA ASN A 203 0.77 -4.89 1.99
C ASN A 203 0.58 -5.02 0.47
N GLN A 204 1.59 -5.50 -0.27
CA GLN A 204 1.45 -5.80 -1.70
C GLN A 204 0.42 -6.91 -1.95
N SER A 205 0.55 -8.04 -1.25
CA SER A 205 -0.37 -9.17 -1.35
C SER A 205 -1.80 -8.76 -0.96
N SER A 206 -1.97 -8.03 0.14
CA SER A 206 -3.28 -7.52 0.57
C SER A 206 -3.90 -6.54 -0.42
N ARG A 207 -3.08 -5.75 -1.13
CA ARG A 207 -3.57 -4.88 -2.20
C ARG A 207 -4.07 -5.66 -3.40
N GLN A 208 -3.36 -6.71 -3.81
CA GLN A 208 -3.79 -7.58 -4.90
C GLN A 208 -5.11 -8.28 -4.58
N LYS A 209 -5.25 -8.75 -3.33
CA LYS A 209 -6.51 -9.32 -2.84
C LYS A 209 -7.64 -8.27 -2.84
N ALA A 210 -7.39 -7.06 -2.32
CA ALA A 210 -8.38 -5.98 -2.34
C ALA A 210 -8.78 -5.54 -3.76
N LEU A 211 -7.89 -5.61 -4.76
CA LEU A 211 -8.23 -5.38 -6.17
C LEU A 211 -9.15 -6.48 -6.72
N ALA A 212 -8.88 -7.74 -6.38
CA ALA A 212 -9.73 -8.85 -6.77
C ALA A 212 -11.11 -8.77 -6.11
N ASP A 213 -11.16 -8.40 -4.83
CA ASP A 213 -12.40 -8.22 -4.08
C ASP A 213 -13.19 -7.02 -4.59
N LEU A 214 -12.52 -5.90 -4.91
CA LEU A 214 -13.15 -4.75 -5.59
C LEU A 214 -13.79 -5.16 -6.91
N HIS A 215 -13.07 -5.91 -7.75
CA HIS A 215 -13.62 -6.40 -9.01
C HIS A 215 -14.85 -7.28 -8.77
N GLN A 216 -14.76 -8.26 -7.86
CA GLN A 216 -15.89 -9.11 -7.50
C GLN A 216 -17.08 -8.31 -6.96
N MET A 217 -16.82 -7.26 -6.16
CA MET A 217 -17.86 -6.36 -5.67
C MET A 217 -18.56 -5.65 -6.82
N GLN A 218 -17.80 -5.07 -7.75
CA GLN A 218 -18.34 -4.33 -8.89
C GLN A 218 -19.13 -5.20 -9.86
N THR A 219 -18.70 -6.46 -10.09
CA THR A 219 -19.31 -7.32 -11.10
C THR A 219 -20.40 -8.25 -10.59
N VAL A 220 -20.46 -8.52 -9.28
CA VAL A 220 -21.39 -9.52 -8.72
C VAL A 220 -22.17 -8.98 -7.51
N HIS A 221 -21.47 -8.42 -6.53
CA HIS A 221 -22.11 -8.20 -5.23
C HIS A 221 -22.90 -6.88 -5.14
N LEU A 222 -22.57 -5.86 -5.94
CA LEU A 222 -23.35 -4.61 -5.98
C LEU A 222 -24.77 -4.83 -6.51
N GLU A 223 -24.93 -5.62 -7.57
CA GLU A 223 -26.25 -6.00 -8.11
C GLU A 223 -27.07 -6.76 -7.05
N LYS A 224 -26.47 -7.79 -6.43
CA LYS A 224 -27.12 -8.54 -5.34
C LYS A 224 -27.54 -7.67 -4.16
N LEU A 225 -26.69 -6.75 -3.73
CA LEU A 225 -27.02 -5.83 -2.63
C LEU A 225 -28.14 -4.86 -3.03
N SER A 226 -28.16 -4.41 -4.29
CA SER A 226 -29.22 -3.58 -4.84
C SER A 226 -30.57 -4.30 -4.76
N ASP A 227 -30.60 -5.59 -5.11
CA ASP A 227 -31.80 -6.42 -5.06
C ASP A 227 -32.25 -6.70 -3.61
N ILE A 228 -31.34 -7.13 -2.74
CA ILE A 228 -31.66 -7.49 -1.35
C ILE A 228 -32.17 -6.28 -0.55
N HIS A 229 -31.56 -5.11 -0.75
CA HIS A 229 -31.85 -3.91 0.04
C HIS A 229 -32.71 -2.89 -0.70
N CYS A 230 -33.24 -3.22 -1.88
CA CYS A 230 -34.04 -2.33 -2.72
C CYS A 230 -33.40 -0.94 -2.90
N THR A 231 -32.08 -0.89 -3.06
CA THR A 231 -31.29 0.33 -3.07
C THR A 231 -30.57 0.47 -4.41
N PRO A 232 -30.80 1.56 -5.19
CA PRO A 232 -30.15 1.72 -6.48
C PRO A 232 -28.62 1.65 -6.38
N GLU A 233 -27.96 1.01 -7.33
CA GLU A 233 -26.49 0.90 -7.38
C GLU A 233 -25.77 2.27 -7.27
N SER A 234 -26.41 3.35 -7.75
CA SER A 234 -25.86 4.71 -7.61
C SER A 234 -25.65 5.13 -6.15
N GLN A 235 -26.45 4.60 -5.22
CA GLN A 235 -26.33 4.83 -3.79
C GLN A 235 -25.37 3.86 -3.09
N LEU A 236 -24.91 2.80 -3.77
CA LEU A 236 -23.96 1.82 -3.25
C LEU A 236 -22.49 2.16 -3.54
N LYS A 237 -22.23 3.29 -4.23
CA LYS A 237 -20.87 3.75 -4.58
C LYS A 237 -19.91 3.88 -3.40
N PHE A 238 -20.42 4.11 -2.18
CA PHE A 238 -19.60 4.18 -0.96
C PHE A 238 -18.79 2.89 -0.72
N ILE A 239 -19.28 1.73 -1.18
CA ILE A 239 -18.58 0.46 -1.08
C ILE A 239 -17.37 0.43 -2.01
N THR A 240 -17.57 0.82 -3.27
CA THR A 240 -16.49 0.93 -4.26
C THR A 240 -15.44 1.96 -3.82
N GLU A 241 -15.87 3.10 -3.27
CA GLU A 241 -14.98 4.12 -2.71
C GLU A 241 -14.13 3.59 -1.55
N ALA A 242 -14.73 2.80 -0.65
CA ALA A 242 -14.02 2.17 0.46
C ALA A 242 -12.93 1.22 -0.04
N TRP A 243 -13.24 0.35 -1.02
CA TRP A 243 -12.28 -0.58 -1.60
C TRP A 243 -11.15 0.13 -2.36
N LEU A 244 -11.46 1.15 -3.16
CA LEU A 244 -10.45 1.98 -3.82
C LEU A 244 -9.54 2.66 -2.78
N GLN A 245 -10.10 3.15 -1.67
CA GLN A 245 -9.32 3.74 -0.59
C GLN A 245 -8.42 2.70 0.10
N ILE A 246 -8.91 1.47 0.33
CA ILE A 246 -8.11 0.36 0.88
C ILE A 246 -6.93 0.05 -0.05
N VAL A 247 -7.18 -0.11 -1.36
CA VAL A 247 -6.14 -0.39 -2.37
C VAL A 247 -5.05 0.68 -2.34
N GLU A 248 -5.44 1.95 -2.28
CA GLU A 248 -4.49 3.07 -2.25
C GLU A 248 -3.72 3.14 -0.93
N CYS A 249 -4.38 2.93 0.21
CA CYS A 249 -3.73 2.88 1.51
C CYS A 249 -2.68 1.76 1.59
N ARG A 250 -2.99 0.58 1.05
CA ARG A 250 -2.02 -0.54 0.98
C ARG A 250 -0.81 -0.18 0.14
N ARG A 251 -0.99 0.51 -0.99
CA ARG A 251 0.12 1.01 -1.82
C ARG A 251 1.01 1.96 -1.03
N VAL A 252 0.42 2.93 -0.33
CA VAL A 252 1.17 3.89 0.49
C VAL A 252 1.94 3.18 1.60
N LEU A 253 1.29 2.31 2.38
CA LEU A 253 1.92 1.58 3.50
C LEU A 253 3.06 0.67 3.04
N LYS A 254 2.88 -0.04 1.90
CA LYS A 254 3.95 -0.82 1.29
C LYS A 254 5.21 0.03 1.16
N TRP A 255 5.09 1.22 0.58
CA TRP A 255 6.25 2.10 0.39
C TRP A 255 6.74 2.75 1.68
N THR A 256 5.89 3.01 2.68
CA THR A 256 6.39 3.51 3.98
C THR A 256 7.35 2.52 4.64
N TYR A 257 7.18 1.21 4.50
CA TYR A 257 8.15 0.24 5.01
C TYR A 257 9.49 0.28 4.31
N ALA A 258 9.52 0.48 2.98
CA ALA A 258 10.78 0.67 2.26
C ALA A 258 11.51 1.95 2.76
N TYR A 259 10.77 3.04 2.99
CA TYR A 259 11.33 4.25 3.58
C TYR A 259 11.85 4.04 5.01
N GLY A 260 11.07 3.37 5.86
CA GLY A 260 11.43 3.07 7.24
C GLY A 260 12.71 2.26 7.36
N PHE A 261 12.95 1.32 6.43
CA PHE A 261 14.18 0.54 6.41
C PHE A 261 15.43 1.42 6.24
N TYR A 262 15.37 2.42 5.34
CA TYR A 262 16.49 3.32 5.04
C TYR A 262 16.54 4.57 5.93
N LEU A 263 15.61 4.76 6.85
CA LEU A 263 15.64 5.87 7.79
C LEU A 263 16.83 5.74 8.74
N HIS A 264 17.64 6.79 8.84
CA HIS A 264 18.91 6.76 9.57
C HIS A 264 18.72 6.64 11.09
N GLU A 265 19.55 5.81 11.74
CA GLU A 265 19.47 5.53 13.18
C GLU A 265 19.82 6.73 14.06
N HIS A 266 20.57 7.71 13.54
CA HIS A 266 20.90 8.92 14.29
C HIS A 266 19.70 9.89 14.41
N GLU A 267 18.64 9.73 13.60
CA GLU A 267 17.43 10.56 13.64
C GLU A 267 16.32 9.94 14.53
N GLN A 268 16.65 9.56 15.77
CA GLN A 268 15.75 8.80 16.66
C GLN A 268 14.35 9.43 16.82
N ALA A 269 14.25 10.74 17.03
CA ALA A 269 12.97 11.43 17.19
C ALA A 269 12.10 11.36 15.92
N LYS A 270 12.71 11.53 14.74
CA LYS A 270 12.05 11.43 13.45
C LYS A 270 11.57 10.00 13.18
N ARG A 271 12.37 9.00 13.58
CA ARG A 271 11.99 7.59 13.48
C ARG A 271 10.80 7.25 14.38
N GLN A 272 10.82 7.66 15.64
CA GLN A 272 9.70 7.43 16.55
C GLN A 272 8.40 8.10 16.07
N PHE A 273 8.51 9.35 15.58
CA PHE A 273 7.37 10.06 15.01
C PHE A 273 6.85 9.39 13.73
N PHE A 274 7.75 8.90 12.86
CA PHE A 274 7.39 8.12 11.68
C PHE A 274 6.62 6.85 12.05
N GLU A 275 7.17 6.05 12.95
CA GLU A 275 6.58 4.78 13.39
C GLU A 275 5.19 5.02 14.01
N TYR A 276 5.04 6.11 14.77
CA TYR A 276 3.75 6.52 15.35
C TYR A 276 2.71 6.82 14.26
N LEU A 277 3.04 7.68 13.30
CA LEU A 277 2.13 8.02 12.21
C LEU A 277 1.83 6.82 11.30
N GLN A 278 2.82 5.95 11.07
CA GLN A 278 2.63 4.70 10.34
C GLN A 278 1.65 3.79 11.09
N GLY A 279 1.75 3.68 12.41
CA GLY A 279 0.87 2.85 13.24
C GLY A 279 -0.57 3.34 13.26
N GLU A 280 -0.78 4.66 13.33
CA GLU A 280 -2.12 5.27 13.22
C GLU A 280 -2.76 4.98 11.85
N ALA A 281 -1.98 5.13 10.77
CA ALA A 281 -2.43 4.85 9.41
C ALA A 281 -2.79 3.36 9.22
N GLU A 282 -1.99 2.44 9.76
CA GLU A 282 -2.27 1.01 9.73
C GLU A 282 -3.54 0.65 10.49
N SER A 283 -3.69 1.17 11.71
CA SER A 283 -4.88 0.95 12.52
C SER A 283 -6.15 1.42 11.81
N GLY A 284 -6.12 2.63 11.23
CA GLY A 284 -7.23 3.17 10.44
C GLY A 284 -7.54 2.33 9.19
N LEU A 285 -6.51 1.84 8.50
CA LEU A 285 -6.69 0.97 7.34
C LEU A 285 -7.28 -0.40 7.73
N GLU A 286 -6.76 -1.07 8.76
CA GLU A 286 -7.26 -2.40 9.12
C GLU A 286 -8.72 -2.34 9.59
N ARG A 287 -9.12 -1.29 10.30
CA ARG A 287 -10.53 -1.08 10.68
C ARG A 287 -11.43 -0.92 9.46
N LEU A 288 -11.00 -0.14 8.47
CA LEU A 288 -11.73 0.03 7.21
C LEU A 288 -11.79 -1.30 6.43
N HIS A 289 -10.65 -2.00 6.31
CA HIS A 289 -10.56 -3.24 5.56
C HIS A 289 -11.41 -4.35 6.19
N GLN A 290 -11.38 -4.49 7.52
CA GLN A 290 -12.23 -5.44 8.24
C GLN A 290 -13.72 -5.16 8.02
N CYS A 291 -14.13 -3.89 8.05
CA CYS A 291 -15.52 -3.51 7.81
C CYS A 291 -15.97 -3.86 6.38
N ALA A 292 -15.14 -3.56 5.37
CA ALA A 292 -15.42 -3.86 3.97
C ALA A 292 -15.36 -5.36 3.64
N GLU A 293 -14.44 -6.11 4.24
CA GLU A 293 -14.18 -7.52 3.92
C GLU A 293 -15.09 -8.48 4.71
N LYS A 294 -15.22 -8.26 6.04
CA LYS A 294 -15.92 -9.19 6.95
C LYS A 294 -17.33 -8.74 7.29
N GLU A 295 -17.51 -7.50 7.74
CA GLU A 295 -18.82 -7.03 8.19
C GLU A 295 -19.81 -6.90 7.02
N LEU A 296 -19.35 -6.54 5.82
CA LEU A 296 -20.20 -6.48 4.63
C LEU A 296 -20.85 -7.83 4.27
N GLN A 297 -20.18 -8.95 4.56
CA GLN A 297 -20.65 -10.29 4.17
C GLN A 297 -22.01 -10.63 4.77
N GLN A 298 -22.33 -10.11 5.96
CA GLN A 298 -23.62 -10.37 6.60
C GLN A 298 -24.80 -9.77 5.82
N PHE A 299 -24.56 -8.72 5.03
CA PHE A 299 -25.57 -8.08 4.19
C PHE A 299 -25.65 -8.72 2.81
N ILE A 300 -24.52 -9.22 2.30
CA ILE A 300 -24.49 -9.98 1.03
C ILE A 300 -25.19 -11.34 1.18
N ALA A 301 -25.05 -11.98 2.35
CA ALA A 301 -25.62 -13.29 2.64
C ALA A 301 -27.01 -13.25 3.28
N ALA A 302 -27.63 -12.07 3.38
CA ALA A 302 -28.94 -11.91 4.01
C ALA A 302 -30.09 -12.37 3.09
N ASP A 303 -31.13 -12.94 3.69
CA ASP A 303 -32.36 -13.36 2.99
C ASP A 303 -33.33 -12.20 2.69
N GLY A 304 -32.96 -10.96 3.05
CA GLY A 304 -33.78 -9.77 2.82
C GLY A 304 -33.21 -8.48 3.42
N PRO A 305 -33.92 -7.34 3.28
CA PRO A 305 -33.43 -6.05 3.73
C PRO A 305 -33.18 -6.02 5.24
N SER A 306 -31.98 -5.62 5.66
CA SER A 306 -31.64 -5.38 7.06
C SER A 306 -31.79 -3.90 7.42
N LYS A 307 -32.38 -3.63 8.60
CA LYS A 307 -32.45 -2.28 9.18
C LYS A 307 -31.07 -1.73 9.57
N GLU A 308 -30.09 -2.61 9.78
CA GLU A 308 -28.72 -2.24 10.14
C GLU A 308 -27.88 -1.81 8.92
N PHE A 309 -28.42 -1.94 7.70
CA PHE A 309 -27.67 -1.61 6.47
C PHE A 309 -27.35 -0.11 6.38
N ASP A 310 -28.25 0.77 6.82
CA ASP A 310 -28.01 2.22 6.84
C ASP A 310 -26.96 2.62 7.89
N GLU A 311 -26.93 1.93 9.03
CA GLU A 311 -25.89 2.10 10.05
C GLU A 311 -24.54 1.64 9.50
N PHE A 312 -24.50 0.49 8.82
CA PHE A 312 -23.31 -0.01 8.14
C PHE A 312 -22.82 0.96 7.06
N ARG A 313 -23.72 1.51 6.23
CA ARG A 313 -23.39 2.51 5.22
C ARG A 313 -22.71 3.72 5.85
N THR A 314 -23.28 4.24 6.93
CA THR A 314 -22.73 5.39 7.67
C THR A 314 -21.37 5.06 8.27
N LYS A 315 -21.21 3.86 8.85
CA LYS A 315 -19.95 3.36 9.41
C LYS A 315 -18.87 3.24 8.35
N LEU A 316 -19.15 2.58 7.21
CA LEU A 316 -18.17 2.35 6.15
C LEU A 316 -17.74 3.66 5.49
N ALA A 317 -18.69 4.56 5.19
CA ALA A 317 -18.37 5.88 4.65
C ALA A 317 -17.56 6.73 5.65
N GLY A 318 -17.91 6.67 6.93
CA GLY A 318 -17.17 7.34 8.00
C GLY A 318 -15.72 6.85 8.12
N LEU A 319 -15.52 5.53 8.18
CA LEU A 319 -14.19 4.91 8.19
C LEU A 319 -13.39 5.28 6.94
N THR A 320 -14.02 5.24 5.76
CA THR A 320 -13.38 5.63 4.49
C THR A 320 -12.89 7.07 4.53
N SER A 321 -13.71 8.00 5.03
CA SER A 321 -13.35 9.41 5.18
C SER A 321 -12.22 9.63 6.17
N VAL A 322 -12.27 8.98 7.34
CA VAL A 322 -11.21 9.07 8.37
C VAL A 322 -9.89 8.52 7.83
N THR A 323 -9.90 7.32 7.24
CA THR A 323 -8.71 6.70 6.66
C THR A 323 -8.16 7.54 5.51
N LYS A 324 -9.01 8.11 4.66
CA LYS A 324 -8.56 9.03 3.61
C LYS A 324 -7.83 10.26 4.17
N LYS A 325 -8.29 10.84 5.28
CA LYS A 325 -7.60 11.95 5.95
C LYS A 325 -6.24 11.51 6.49
N LEU A 326 -6.20 10.36 7.18
CA LEU A 326 -4.97 9.76 7.70
C LEU A 326 -3.92 9.47 6.62
N PHE A 327 -4.30 9.31 5.35
CA PHE A 327 -3.36 9.09 4.24
C PHE A 327 -3.15 10.31 3.34
N ARG A 328 -4.08 11.28 3.32
CA ARG A 328 -3.95 12.57 2.63
C ARG A 328 -3.03 13.52 3.39
N GLU A 329 -3.14 13.57 4.71
CA GLU A 329 -2.26 14.40 5.55
C GLU A 329 -0.80 13.96 5.46
N PRO A 330 -0.45 12.66 5.47
CA PRO A 330 0.88 12.16 5.09
C PRO A 330 1.22 12.33 3.61
N GLY A 331 0.26 12.33 2.69
CA GLY A 331 0.53 12.60 1.26
C GLY A 331 1.04 14.03 0.98
N GLN A 332 0.57 15.01 1.75
CA GLN A 332 1.13 16.38 1.76
C GLN A 332 2.34 16.49 2.71
N SER A 333 2.32 15.76 3.83
CA SER A 333 3.32 15.83 4.88
C SER A 333 4.61 15.06 4.58
N ILE A 334 4.64 13.99 3.78
CA ILE A 334 5.88 13.18 3.65
C ILE A 334 6.95 13.86 2.79
N ARG A 335 6.60 14.83 1.95
CA ARG A 335 7.60 15.74 1.37
C ARG A 335 8.15 16.77 2.37
N GLU A 336 7.41 17.03 3.44
CA GLU A 336 7.74 17.98 4.52
C GLU A 336 8.08 17.28 5.85
N TRP A 337 8.11 15.95 5.91
CA TRP A 337 8.45 15.17 7.10
C TRP A 337 9.89 15.42 7.57
N PRO A 338 10.86 15.64 6.67
CA PRO A 338 12.18 16.13 7.06
C PRO A 338 12.17 17.60 7.55
N SER A 339 11.29 18.44 7.01
CA SER A 339 11.26 19.90 7.27
C SER A 339 10.49 20.30 8.53
N ARG A 340 9.47 19.51 8.93
CA ARG A 340 8.65 19.71 10.14
C ARG A 340 9.23 19.06 11.39
N CYS A 341 10.31 18.28 11.28
CA CYS A 341 11.19 17.93 12.40
C CYS A 341 12.08 19.10 12.86
N GLY A 342 11.80 20.33 12.42
CA GLY A 342 12.27 21.54 13.10
C GLY A 342 11.44 21.79 14.37
N PHE A 343 12.13 21.98 15.49
CA PHE A 343 11.71 22.20 16.90
C PHE A 343 10.35 22.87 17.21
N SER A 344 9.71 23.57 16.29
CA SER A 344 8.51 24.39 16.54
C SER A 344 7.20 23.59 16.73
N TRP A 345 7.02 22.43 16.08
CA TRP A 345 5.74 21.70 16.12
C TRP A 345 5.57 20.75 17.31
N CYS A 346 6.67 20.24 17.90
CA CYS A 346 6.61 19.39 19.10
C CYS A 346 5.99 20.11 20.31
N LEU A 347 6.19 21.43 20.43
CA LEU A 347 5.66 22.23 21.52
C LEU A 347 4.14 22.46 21.41
N GLN A 348 3.58 22.46 20.19
CA GLN A 348 2.17 22.79 19.97
C GLN A 348 1.25 21.58 20.22
N GLN A 349 1.67 20.36 19.85
CA GLN A 349 0.88 19.14 20.10
C GLN A 349 0.98 18.65 21.55
N ASP A 350 2.12 18.85 22.23
CA ASP A 350 2.26 18.51 23.65
C ASP A 350 1.36 19.41 24.53
N HIS A 351 1.05 20.63 24.07
CA HIS A 351 0.12 21.55 24.74
C HIS A 351 -1.36 21.15 24.56
N GLU A 352 -1.76 20.65 23.38
CA GLU A 352 -3.13 20.20 23.11
C GLU A 352 -3.42 18.79 23.67
N LEU A 353 -2.45 17.88 23.67
CA LEU A 353 -2.56 16.56 24.32
C LEU A 353 -2.59 16.67 25.85
N LYS A 354 -1.89 17.64 26.45
CA LYS A 354 -2.00 17.94 27.90
C LYS A 354 -3.36 18.52 28.28
N LYS A 355 -3.95 19.40 27.44
CA LYS A 355 -5.33 19.89 27.65
C LYS A 355 -6.37 18.77 27.61
N CYS A 356 -6.23 17.82 26.67
CA CYS A 356 -7.15 16.70 26.55
C CYS A 356 -7.06 15.73 27.75
N ARG A 357 -5.87 15.51 28.32
CA ARG A 357 -5.69 14.70 29.54
C ARG A 357 -6.16 15.39 30.83
N CYS A 358 -6.04 16.72 30.94
CA CYS A 358 -6.62 17.47 32.08
C CYS A 358 -8.15 17.43 32.07
N GLN A 359 -8.79 17.61 30.91
CA GLN A 359 -10.26 17.57 30.80
C GLN A 359 -10.85 16.17 31.10
N GLN A 360 -10.08 15.10 30.88
CA GLN A 360 -10.50 13.73 31.24
C GLN A 360 -10.34 13.43 32.75
N ARG A 361 -9.34 14.03 33.43
CA ARG A 361 -9.19 13.90 34.90
C ARG A 361 -10.28 14.65 35.66
N GLU A 362 -10.69 15.83 35.21
CA GLU A 362 -11.76 16.60 35.86
C GLU A 362 -13.13 15.91 35.75
N ARG A 363 -13.39 15.16 34.66
CA ARG A 363 -14.62 14.36 34.52
C ARG A 363 -14.66 13.10 35.40
N GLN A 364 -13.52 12.60 35.86
CA GLN A 364 -13.47 11.43 36.76
C GLN A 364 -13.54 11.81 38.24
N GLN A 365 -13.25 13.07 38.61
CA GLN A 365 -13.36 13.54 40.00
C GLN A 365 -14.76 14.09 40.36
N GLY A 366 -15.65 14.30 39.38
CA GLY A 366 -17.02 14.78 39.58
C GLY A 366 -18.10 13.72 39.79
N LYS A 367 -17.74 12.44 40.00
CA LYS A 367 -18.67 11.35 40.30
C LYS A 367 -18.31 10.67 41.62
N GLY A 368 -18.42 11.44 42.70
CA GLY A 368 -18.45 10.94 44.07
C GLY A 368 -19.36 11.85 44.88
N TRP A 369 -20.59 11.39 45.11
CA TRP A 369 -21.41 11.82 46.23
C TRP A 369 -21.06 10.94 47.43
#